data_AF-A0A5C9C0I8-F1
#
_entry.id   AF-A0A5C9C0I8-F1
#
_cell.length_a   1.000
_cell.length_b   1.000
_cell.length_c   1.000
_cell.angle_alpha   90.00
_cell.angle_beta   90.00
_cell.angle_gamma   90.00
#
_symmetry.space_group_name_H-M   'P 1'
#
loop_
_entity.id
_entity.type
_entity.pdbx_description
1 polymer ?
#
loop_
_entity_poly.entity_id
_entity_poly.type
_entity_poly.pdbx_seq_one_letter_code
_entity_poly.pdbx_strand_id
1 'polypeptide(L)'
;MSLFLISALRAIVEMLGLCLIGQGMLYLIAGRQRAGNRVYQLFSLITKTPRRIVATVLPRSASEVLVGILTFAIVLILWLGLAFVRKFV
;
A
#
# COMPACT_ATOMS: atom_id res chain seq x y z
N MET A 1 24.08 8.79 8.53
CA MET A 1 23.45 7.51 8.15
C MET A 1 21.93 7.50 8.35
N SER A 2 21.39 8.12 9.39
CA SER A 2 19.95 8.14 9.71
C SER A 2 19.07 8.75 8.61
N LEU A 3 19.51 9.85 7.98
CA LEU A 3 18.77 10.52 6.91
C LEU A 3 18.63 9.69 5.62
N PHE A 4 19.64 8.87 5.30
CA PHE A 4 19.59 7.97 4.13
C PHE A 4 18.54 6.89 4.35
N LEU A 5 18.50 6.30 5.55
CA LEU A 5 17.53 5.27 5.91
C LEU A 5 16.10 5.79 5.87
N ILE A 6 15.86 7.00 6.41
CA ILE A 6 14.54 7.65 6.36
C ILE A 6 14.12 7.92 4.90
N SER A 7 15.04 8.38 4.06
CA SER A 7 14.76 8.66 2.65
C SER A 7 14.47 7.39 1.86
N ALA A 8 15.24 6.32 2.07
CA ALA A 8 15.01 5.02 1.46
C ALA A 8 13.66 4.43 1.88
N LEU A 9 13.34 4.49 3.18
CA LEU A 9 12.06 4.01 3.69
C LEU A 9 10.89 4.81 3.11
N ARG A 10 11.03 6.14 2.98
CA ARG A 10 10.02 6.98 2.33
C ARG A 10 9.79 6.58 0.87
N ALA A 11 10.87 6.35 0.11
CA ALA A 11 10.76 5.93 -1.29
C ALA A 11 10.01 4.59 -1.44
N ILE A 12 10.29 3.63 -0.54
CA ILE A 12 9.56 2.35 -0.50
C ILE A 12 8.08 2.57 -0.21
N VAL A 13 7.75 3.41 0.77
CA VAL A 13 6.36 3.74 1.12
C VAL A 13 5.65 4.44 -0.05
N GLU A 14 6.33 5.36 -0.73
CA GLU A 14 5.82 6.07 -1.92
C GLU A 14 5.50 5.08 -3.06
N MET A 15 6.43 4.15 -3.34
CA MET A 15 6.22 3.08 -4.32
C MET A 15 5.03 2.19 -3.93
N LEU A 16 4.91 1.80 -2.65
CA LEU A 16 3.78 1.00 -2.16
C LEU A 16 2.45 1.74 -2.32
N GLY A 17 2.42 3.04 -2.03
CA GLY A 17 1.26 3.89 -2.22
C GLY A 17 0.83 3.94 -3.69
N LEU A 18 1.77 4.17 -4.61
CA LEU A 18 1.51 4.16 -6.06
C LEU A 18 1.02 2.80 -6.56
N CYS A 19 1.59 1.69 -6.06
CA CYS A 19 1.11 0.34 -6.36
C CYS A 19 -0.34 0.14 -5.92
N LEU A 20 -0.73 0.60 -4.72
CA LEU A 20 -2.10 0.49 -4.22
C LEU A 20 -3.08 1.35 -5.04
N ILE A 21 -2.68 2.56 -5.44
CA ILE A 21 -3.45 3.40 -6.37
C ILE A 21 -3.61 2.70 -7.71
N GLY A 22 -2.52 2.16 -8.27
CA GLY A 22 -2.54 1.38 -9.50
C GLY A 22 -3.48 0.19 -9.42
N GLN A 23 -3.50 -0.54 -8.30
CA GLN A 23 -4.47 -1.62 -8.09
C GLN A 23 -5.91 -1.12 -7.98
N GLY A 24 -6.16 -0.01 -7.31
CA GLY A 24 -7.48 0.60 -7.22
C GLY A 24 -8.00 1.06 -8.59
N MET A 25 -7.12 1.65 -9.40
CA MET A 25 -7.43 2.08 -10.76
C MET A 25 -7.66 0.88 -11.69
N LEU A 26 -6.80 -0.15 -11.63
CA LEU A 26 -7.02 -1.40 -12.33
C LEU A 26 -8.30 -2.11 -11.86
N TYR A 27 -8.66 -1.98 -10.59
CA TYR A 27 -9.92 -2.51 -10.06
C TYR A 27 -11.14 -1.79 -10.66
N LEU A 28 -11.08 -0.46 -10.78
CA LEU A 28 -12.11 0.34 -11.45
C LEU A 28 -12.23 0.01 -12.94
N ILE A 29 -11.11 -0.17 -13.64
CA ILE A 29 -11.09 -0.39 -15.10
C ILE A 29 -11.41 -1.85 -15.47
N ALA A 30 -10.77 -2.82 -14.83
CA ALA A 30 -10.89 -4.24 -15.18
C ALA A 30 -12.00 -4.98 -14.40
N GLY A 31 -12.50 -4.39 -13.31
CA GLY A 31 -13.61 -4.92 -12.52
C GLY A 31 -13.42 -6.40 -12.14
N ARG A 32 -14.33 -7.26 -12.61
CA ARG A 32 -14.35 -8.71 -12.32
C ARG A 32 -13.28 -9.53 -13.05
N GLN A 33 -12.71 -9.06 -14.16
CA GLN A 33 -11.65 -9.78 -14.91
C GLN A 33 -10.22 -9.55 -14.35
N ARG A 34 -10.09 -8.83 -13.24
CA ARG A 34 -8.83 -8.54 -12.54
C ARG A 34 -7.91 -9.74 -12.29
N ALA A 35 -8.45 -10.95 -12.15
CA ALA A 35 -7.65 -12.16 -11.89
C ALA A 35 -6.70 -12.53 -13.04
N GLY A 36 -7.05 -12.19 -14.29
CA GLY A 36 -6.22 -12.46 -15.47
C GLY A 36 -5.14 -11.41 -15.73
N ASN A 37 -5.17 -10.27 -15.04
CA ASN A 37 -4.24 -9.17 -15.30
C ASN A 37 -2.93 -9.36 -14.53
N ARG A 38 -1.84 -9.66 -15.26
CA ARG A 38 -0.51 -9.87 -14.67
C ARG A 38 0.00 -8.65 -13.90
N VAL A 39 -0.35 -7.44 -14.34
CA VAL A 39 0.04 -6.20 -13.65
C VAL A 39 -0.64 -6.11 -12.28
N TYR A 40 -1.93 -6.46 -12.22
CA TYR A 40 -2.67 -6.51 -10.95
C TYR A 40 -2.08 -7.55 -9.99
N GLN A 41 -1.70 -8.73 -10.50
CA GLN A 41 -1.03 -9.77 -9.70
C GLN A 41 0.34 -9.30 -9.18
N LEU A 42 1.13 -8.60 -9.99
CA LEU A 42 2.42 -8.07 -9.59
C LEU A 42 2.27 -7.07 -8.43
N PHE A 43 1.36 -6.10 -8.57
CA PHE A 43 1.08 -5.15 -7.50
C PHE A 43 0.46 -5.84 -6.28
N SER A 44 -0.34 -6.90 -6.46
CA SER A 44 -0.89 -7.69 -5.37
C SER A 44 0.19 -8.43 -4.60
N LEU A 45 1.19 -8.95 -5.31
CA LEU A 45 2.34 -9.61 -4.69
C LEU A 45 3.16 -8.61 -3.86
N ILE A 46 3.44 -7.43 -4.41
CA ILE A 46 4.20 -6.37 -3.74
C ILE A 46 3.45 -5.85 -2.50
N THR A 47 2.13 -5.64 -2.62
CA THR A 47 1.29 -5.12 -1.54
C THR A 47 0.77 -6.21 -0.60
N LYS A 48 1.12 -7.49 -0.83
CA LYS A 48 0.65 -8.62 -0.02
C LYS A 48 1.05 -8.50 1.44
N THR A 49 2.31 -8.15 1.71
CA THR A 49 2.85 -8.03 3.06
C THR A 49 2.11 -6.95 3.87
N PRO A 50 2.02 -5.69 3.43
CA PRO A 50 1.29 -4.67 4.18
C PRO A 50 -0.21 -5.02 4.31
N ARG A 51 -0.86 -5.55 3.26
CA ARG A 51 -2.26 -5.99 3.34
C ARG A 51 -2.46 -7.10 4.38
N ARG A 52 -1.50 -8.03 4.52
CA ARG A 52 -1.57 -9.12 5.50
C ARG A 52 -1.46 -8.59 6.93
N ILE A 53 -0.62 -7.58 7.17
CA ILE A 53 -0.52 -6.90 8.47
C ILE A 53 -1.85 -6.22 8.80
N VAL A 54 -2.45 -5.50 7.86
CA VAL A 54 -3.76 -4.88 8.07
C VAL A 54 -4.85 -5.92 8.30
N ALA A 55 -4.84 -7.02 7.55
CA ALA A 55 -5.78 -8.12 7.70
C ALA A 55 -5.62 -8.90 9.01
N THR A 56 -4.46 -8.87 9.67
CA THR A 56 -4.32 -9.43 11.02
C THR A 56 -4.94 -8.55 12.11
N VAL A 57 -5.02 -7.24 11.87
CA VAL A 57 -5.67 -6.29 12.78
C VAL A 57 -7.17 -6.24 12.53
N LEU A 58 -7.61 -6.43 11.27
CA LEU A 58 -9.03 -6.44 10.91
C LEU A 58 -9.70 -7.80 11.14
N PRO A 59 -11.00 -7.81 11.48
CA PRO A 59 -11.77 -9.04 11.59
C PRO A 59 -11.84 -9.77 10.23
N ARG A 60 -11.83 -11.10 10.28
CA ARG A 60 -11.84 -11.99 9.10
C ARG A 60 -13.00 -11.75 8.12
N SER A 61 -14.08 -11.10 8.56
CA SER A 61 -15.25 -10.73 7.74
C SER A 61 -15.07 -9.43 6.95
N ALA A 62 -13.94 -8.74 7.05
CA ALA A 62 -13.70 -7.51 6.32
C ALA A 62 -13.60 -7.75 4.81
N SER A 63 -14.29 -6.92 4.01
CA SER A 63 -14.22 -7.01 2.55
C SER A 63 -12.81 -6.73 2.04
N GLU A 64 -12.38 -7.44 0.99
CA GLU A 64 -11.05 -7.24 0.37
C GLU A 64 -10.79 -5.79 -0.05
N VAL A 65 -11.85 -5.08 -0.45
CA VAL A 65 -11.81 -3.65 -0.78
C VAL A 65 -11.48 -2.81 0.44
N LEU A 66 -12.11 -3.07 1.58
CA LEU A 66 -11.87 -2.33 2.84
C LEU A 66 -10.43 -2.55 3.32
N VAL A 67 -9.94 -3.79 3.26
CA VAL A 67 -8.54 -4.11 3.59
C VAL A 67 -7.58 -3.34 2.69
N GLY A 68 -7.86 -3.25 1.38
CA GLY A 68 -7.08 -2.45 0.45
C GLY A 68 -7.09 -0.95 0.78
N ILE A 69 -8.26 -0.38 1.04
CA ILE A 69 -8.43 1.04 1.42
C ILE A 69 -7.68 1.35 2.71
N LEU A 70 -7.81 0.50 3.73
CA LEU A 70 -7.11 0.68 5.01
C LEU A 70 -5.61 0.52 4.87
N THR A 71 -5.14 -0.42 4.05
CA THR A 71 -3.71 -0.54 3.74
C THR A 71 -3.19 0.74 3.09
N PHE A 72 -3.94 1.32 2.16
CA PHE A 72 -3.59 2.59 1.55
C PHE A 72 -3.55 3.73 2.57
N ALA A 73 -4.58 3.84 3.42
CA ALA A 73 -4.60 4.85 4.48
C ALA A 73 -3.40 4.74 5.43
N ILE A 74 -3.04 3.53 5.85
CA ILE A 74 -1.87 3.28 6.71
C ILE A 74 -0.57 3.66 6.00
N VAL A 75 -0.39 3.25 4.74
CA VAL A 75 0.78 3.61 3.93
C VAL A 75 0.88 5.14 3.77
N LEU A 76 -0.23 5.83 3.55
CA LEU A 76 -0.30 7.28 3.41
C LEU A 76 0.06 7.98 4.73
N ILE A 77 -0.46 7.50 5.87
CA ILE A 77 -0.09 8.00 7.20
C ILE A 77 1.41 7.76 7.47
N LEU A 78 1.94 6.58 7.12
CA LEU A 78 3.37 6.27 7.25
C LEU A 78 4.21 7.26 6.42
N TRP A 79 3.76 7.55 5.20
CA TRP A 79 4.44 8.50 4.31
C TRP A 79 4.46 9.91 4.88
N LEU A 80 3.33 10.40 5.39
CA LEU A 80 3.22 11.69 6.06
C LEU A 80 4.07 11.73 7.33
N GLY A 81 4.05 10.66 8.13
CA GLY A 81 4.84 10.52 9.35
C GLY A 81 6.34 10.58 9.07
N LEU A 82 6.81 9.86 8.05
CA LEU A 82 8.21 9.93 7.60
C LEU A 82 8.57 11.33 7.08
N ALA A 83 7.66 11.99 6.37
CA ALA A 83 7.86 13.37 5.92
C ALA A 83 8.01 14.34 7.11
N PHE A 84 7.20 14.16 8.14
CA PHE A 84 7.29 14.92 9.38
C PHE A 84 8.59 14.64 10.13
N VAL A 85 8.95 13.39 10.34
CA VAL A 85 10.21 13.02 11.01
C VAL A 85 11.41 13.61 10.28
N ARG A 86 11.44 13.58 8.94
CA ARG A 86 12.49 14.24 8.14
C ARG A 86 12.54 15.76 8.34
N LYS A 87 11.42 16.40 8.66
CA LYS A 87 11.37 17.85 8.94
C LYS A 87 11.86 18.18 10.35
N PHE A 88 11.70 17.25 11.30
CA PHE A 88 12.10 17.41 12.70
C PHE A 88 13.54 16.96 13.00
N VAL A 89 14.13 16.10 12.15
CA VAL A 89 15.54 15.66 12.19
C VAL A 89 16.38 16.55 11.30
#